data_AF-A0A831LJU4-F1
#
_entry.id   AF-A0A831LJU4-F1
#
_cell.length_a   1.000
_cell.length_b   1.000
_cell.length_c   1.000
_cell.angle_alpha   90.00
_cell.angle_beta   90.00
_cell.angle_gamma   90.00
#
_symmetry.space_group_name_H-M   'P 1'
#
loop_
_entity.id
_entity.type
_entity.pdbx_description
1 polymer ?
#
loop_
_entity_poly.entity_id
_entity_poly.type
_entity_poly.pdbx_seq_one_letter_code
_entity_poly.pdbx_strand_id
1 'polypeptide(L)'
;MTNLLLILLWLSRDQISRSILEKVAYAGTVYTADAVNTVIKALYEVYDYVDTVIVYGPDINGAGELIVEALRGVCNDAVRAPCEYVKSLSVRVVDLRWRGEEELRRAVEAFYKPTAEAARPRREVPLERPNKRLTCWAPHVLYDDDLEALRVKAIDYILTYGAESRDVLYSHLALQRRPGGKYLARPCDVLEDWPCGLEEVDVLLATPAYIHKSRLEVAMSTIRPEVYGRDVYDPRGNFVLTDSSLYHYSPRGVLLRQIELTDINMRREAQKLLPDHAFYLGQEYAARKILRDKYVQDRWKLQL
;
A
#
# COMPACT_ATOMS: atom_id res chain seq x y z
N MET A 1 -23.92 28.65 6.54
CA MET A 1 -23.52 27.30 6.10
C MET A 1 -23.65 27.25 4.60
N THR A 2 -22.73 26.58 3.90
CA THR A 2 -22.65 26.59 2.44
C THR A 2 -22.85 25.16 1.93
N ASN A 3 -23.60 24.96 0.85
CA ASN A 3 -23.99 23.62 0.37
C ASN A 3 -22.89 22.87 -0.39
N LEU A 4 -21.68 23.44 -0.49
CA LEU A 4 -20.60 22.92 -1.34
C LEU A 4 -19.50 22.27 -0.50
N LEU A 5 -19.03 21.10 -0.93
CA LEU A 5 -17.77 20.50 -0.45
C LEU A 5 -16.79 20.37 -1.60
N LEU A 6 -15.55 20.77 -1.38
CA LEU A 6 -14.50 20.79 -2.40
C LEU A 6 -13.40 19.78 -2.09
N ILE A 7 -13.15 18.86 -3.02
CA ILE A 7 -12.06 17.90 -2.99
C ILE A 7 -10.99 18.36 -3.99
N LEU A 8 -9.76 18.57 -3.52
CA LEU A 8 -8.66 19.19 -4.28
C LEU A 8 -7.67 18.20 -4.91
N LEU A 9 -7.91 16.90 -4.76
CA LEU A 9 -7.02 15.83 -5.20
C LEU A 9 -5.55 16.10 -4.86
N TRP A 10 -4.67 16.21 -5.86
CA TRP A 10 -3.23 16.46 -5.70
C TRP A 10 -2.85 17.95 -5.63
N LEU A 11 -3.82 18.86 -5.42
CA LEU A 11 -3.58 20.28 -5.18
C LEU A 11 -3.68 20.62 -3.69
N SER A 12 -2.81 21.53 -3.25
CA SER A 12 -2.87 22.05 -1.90
C SER A 12 -3.88 23.21 -1.79
N ARG A 13 -4.48 23.39 -0.61
CA ARG A 13 -5.53 24.40 -0.38
C ARG A 13 -5.05 25.84 -0.62
N ASP A 14 -3.76 26.11 -0.41
CA ASP A 14 -3.12 27.40 -0.67
C ASP A 14 -3.03 27.77 -2.16
N GLN A 15 -3.18 26.79 -3.07
CA GLN A 15 -3.21 27.01 -4.51
C GLN A 15 -4.60 27.42 -5.02
N ILE A 16 -5.61 27.47 -4.14
CA ILE A 16 -6.99 27.80 -4.50
C ILE A 16 -7.30 29.22 -4.02
N SER A 17 -7.96 30.03 -4.87
CA SER A 17 -8.31 31.39 -4.48
C SER A 17 -9.16 31.43 -3.20
N ARG A 18 -8.90 32.44 -2.35
CA ARG A 18 -9.69 32.66 -1.14
C ARG A 18 -11.18 32.84 -1.42
N SER A 19 -11.54 33.50 -2.53
CA SER A 19 -12.93 33.73 -2.91
C SER A 19 -13.70 32.43 -3.20
N ILE A 20 -13.01 31.38 -3.66
CA ILE A 20 -13.59 30.04 -3.81
C ILE A 20 -13.74 29.37 -2.44
N LEU A 21 -12.69 29.45 -1.61
CA LEU A 21 -12.66 28.80 -0.29
C LEU A 21 -13.72 29.33 0.67
N GLU A 22 -14.11 30.61 0.56
CA GLU A 22 -15.16 31.22 1.38
C GLU A 22 -16.56 30.72 1.03
N LYS A 23 -16.75 30.09 -0.14
CA LYS A 23 -18.04 29.59 -0.64
C LYS A 23 -18.27 28.10 -0.40
N VAL A 24 -17.29 27.40 0.19
CA VAL A 24 -17.37 25.95 0.43
C VAL A 24 -17.37 25.65 1.93
N ALA A 25 -18.12 24.64 2.35
CA ALA A 25 -18.22 24.23 3.75
C ALA A 25 -16.91 23.61 4.23
N TYR A 26 -16.24 22.93 3.31
CA TYR A 26 -14.96 22.30 3.51
C TYR A 26 -14.19 22.21 2.19
N ALA A 27 -12.88 22.40 2.26
CA ALA A 27 -11.94 22.15 1.18
C ALA A 27 -10.80 21.28 1.69
N GLY A 28 -10.59 20.13 1.07
CA GLY A 28 -9.57 19.16 1.49
C GLY A 28 -8.82 18.54 0.33
N THR A 29 -7.52 18.35 0.54
CA THR A 29 -6.63 17.62 -0.37
C THR A 29 -6.78 16.12 -0.16
N VAL A 30 -6.86 15.35 -1.25
CA VAL A 30 -7.15 13.91 -1.21
C VAL A 30 -6.24 13.16 -2.17
N TYR A 31 -5.36 12.32 -1.64
CA TYR A 31 -4.40 11.57 -2.44
C TYR A 31 -4.83 10.12 -2.71
N THR A 32 -5.82 9.60 -1.99
CA THR A 32 -6.18 8.19 -1.99
C THR A 32 -7.68 8.01 -2.21
N ALA A 33 -8.06 6.90 -2.86
CA ALA A 33 -9.47 6.58 -3.08
C ALA A 33 -10.21 6.27 -1.76
N ASP A 34 -9.51 5.78 -0.72
CA ASP A 34 -10.09 5.50 0.60
C ASP A 34 -10.68 6.74 1.28
N ALA A 35 -10.21 7.94 0.91
CA ALA A 35 -10.75 9.19 1.42
C ALA A 35 -12.25 9.35 1.14
N VAL A 36 -12.80 8.67 0.12
CA VAL A 36 -14.24 8.68 -0.14
C VAL A 36 -15.05 8.21 1.07
N ASN A 37 -14.50 7.29 1.88
CA ASN A 37 -15.16 6.81 3.10
C ASN A 37 -15.29 7.91 4.15
N THR A 38 -14.25 8.73 4.30
CA THR A 38 -14.28 9.92 5.18
C THR A 38 -15.24 10.97 4.65
N VAL A 39 -15.30 11.17 3.32
CA VAL A 39 -16.25 12.11 2.69
C VAL A 39 -17.69 11.66 2.91
N ILE A 40 -18.01 10.39 2.65
CA ILE A 40 -19.36 9.82 2.89
C ILE A 40 -19.74 9.99 4.37
N LYS A 41 -18.84 9.62 5.29
CA LYS A 41 -19.08 9.77 6.73
C LYS A 41 -19.34 11.23 7.09
N ALA A 42 -18.51 12.16 6.60
CA ALA A 42 -18.67 13.58 6.86
C ALA A 42 -19.99 14.15 6.29
N LEU A 43 -20.41 13.71 5.09
CA LEU A 43 -21.68 14.13 4.47
C LEU A 43 -22.92 13.66 5.23
N TYR A 44 -22.85 12.56 5.98
CA TYR A 44 -23.95 12.09 6.83
C TYR A 44 -23.87 12.59 8.28
N GLU A 45 -22.67 12.83 8.81
CA GLU A 45 -22.47 13.08 10.24
C GLU A 45 -22.23 14.55 10.61
N VAL A 46 -21.67 15.34 9.69
CA VAL A 46 -21.19 16.72 9.98
C VAL A 46 -21.73 17.73 8.97
N TYR A 47 -21.75 17.36 7.70
CA TYR A 47 -22.11 18.20 6.55
C TYR A 47 -23.39 17.68 5.87
N ASP A 48 -24.41 17.39 6.67
CA ASP A 48 -25.71 16.90 6.21
C ASP A 48 -26.49 17.91 5.35
N TYR A 49 -26.13 19.19 5.41
CA TYR A 49 -26.63 20.28 4.55
C TYR A 49 -25.89 20.40 3.20
N VAL A 50 -24.78 19.69 2.98
CA VAL A 50 -24.04 19.73 1.70
C VAL A 50 -24.75 18.88 0.67
N ASP A 51 -25.23 19.51 -0.41
CA ASP A 51 -25.91 18.83 -1.52
C ASP A 51 -25.02 18.66 -2.76
N THR A 52 -23.86 19.34 -2.81
CA THR A 52 -22.98 19.35 -3.98
C THR A 52 -21.53 19.13 -3.56
N VAL A 53 -20.87 18.15 -4.19
CA VAL A 53 -19.44 17.87 -4.02
C VAL A 53 -18.73 18.12 -5.35
N ILE A 54 -17.69 18.95 -5.30
CA ILE A 54 -16.85 19.28 -6.45
C ILE A 54 -15.53 18.51 -6.27
N VAL A 55 -15.17 17.68 -7.25
CA VAL A 55 -13.88 16.98 -7.32
C VAL A 55 -13.01 17.69 -8.34
N TYR A 56 -11.94 18.33 -7.89
CA TYR A 56 -11.08 19.22 -8.67
C TYR A 56 -9.61 18.89 -8.47
N GLY A 57 -8.80 19.09 -9.52
CA GLY A 57 -7.35 18.87 -9.49
C GLY A 57 -6.88 17.70 -10.37
N PRO A 58 -5.56 17.46 -10.45
CA PRO A 58 -5.00 16.36 -11.23
C PRO A 58 -5.24 15.02 -10.52
N ASP A 59 -5.67 14.01 -11.27
CA ASP A 59 -5.98 12.66 -10.77
C ASP A 59 -4.87 11.67 -11.13
N ILE A 60 -3.68 11.90 -10.56
CA ILE A 60 -2.43 11.25 -10.99
C ILE A 60 -2.50 9.71 -10.88
N ASN A 61 -3.27 9.19 -9.92
CA ASN A 61 -3.32 7.77 -9.56
C ASN A 61 -4.70 7.12 -9.76
N GLY A 62 -5.64 7.80 -10.42
CA GLY A 62 -7.01 7.30 -10.63
C GLY A 62 -7.88 7.27 -9.35
N ALA A 63 -7.41 7.87 -8.25
CA ALA A 63 -8.18 7.95 -7.01
C ALA A 63 -9.44 8.81 -7.17
N GLY A 64 -9.34 9.91 -7.94
CA GLY A 64 -10.44 10.80 -8.24
C GLY A 64 -11.57 10.12 -9.00
N GLU A 65 -11.26 9.17 -9.89
CA GLU A 65 -12.24 8.36 -10.61
C GLU A 65 -13.11 7.56 -9.65
N LEU A 66 -12.46 6.80 -8.76
CA LEU A 66 -13.13 5.97 -7.76
C LEU A 66 -13.95 6.83 -6.78
N ILE A 67 -13.45 8.02 -6.41
CA ILE A 67 -14.21 8.97 -5.58
C ILE A 67 -15.46 9.44 -6.31
N VAL A 68 -15.34 9.87 -7.57
CA VAL A 68 -16.48 10.38 -8.37
C VAL A 68 -17.53 9.30 -8.57
N GLU A 69 -17.13 8.08 -8.92
CA GLU A 69 -18.05 6.94 -9.06
C GLU A 69 -18.82 6.65 -7.77
N ALA A 70 -18.11 6.60 -6.64
CA ALA A 70 -18.71 6.34 -5.34
C ALA A 70 -19.66 7.45 -4.91
N LEU A 71 -19.29 8.73 -5.09
CA LEU A 71 -20.20 9.84 -4.80
C LEU A 71 -21.43 9.86 -5.73
N ARG A 72 -21.36 9.24 -6.92
CA ARG A 72 -22.50 9.04 -7.82
C ARG A 72 -23.36 7.82 -7.46
N GLY A 73 -23.04 7.12 -6.38
CA GLY A 73 -23.82 5.99 -5.89
C GLY A 73 -23.30 4.60 -6.28
N VAL A 74 -22.13 4.51 -6.94
CA VAL A 74 -21.52 3.23 -7.30
C VAL A 74 -20.77 2.65 -6.11
N CYS A 75 -21.12 1.44 -5.67
CA CYS A 75 -20.36 0.75 -4.62
C CYS A 75 -19.14 0.08 -5.25
N ASN A 76 -18.09 0.88 -5.51
CA ASN A 76 -16.85 0.42 -6.13
C ASN A 76 -15.84 -0.07 -5.10
N ASP A 77 -14.62 -0.37 -5.57
CA ASP A 77 -13.64 -1.05 -4.74
C ASP A 77 -13.09 -0.23 -3.57
N ALA A 78 -13.20 1.10 -3.62
CA ALA A 78 -12.73 2.01 -2.58
C ALA A 78 -13.74 2.18 -1.42
N VAL A 79 -15.00 1.77 -1.60
CA VAL A 79 -16.07 1.96 -0.61
C VAL A 79 -15.98 0.90 0.50
N ARG A 80 -15.94 1.38 1.75
CA ARG A 80 -16.02 0.60 3.00
C ARG A 80 -17.27 0.91 3.82
N ALA A 81 -18.00 1.98 3.48
CA ALA A 81 -19.32 2.21 4.03
C ALA A 81 -20.33 1.19 3.43
N PRO A 82 -21.34 0.73 4.19
CA PRO A 82 -22.38 -0.13 3.62
C PRO A 82 -23.00 0.51 2.38
N CYS A 83 -23.15 -0.27 1.31
CA CYS A 83 -23.55 0.25 -0.01
C CYS A 83 -24.89 1.01 0.00
N GLU A 84 -25.76 0.80 1.02
CA GLU A 84 -26.99 1.57 1.21
C GLU A 84 -26.73 3.08 1.41
N TYR A 85 -25.67 3.46 2.14
CA TYR A 85 -25.28 4.86 2.35
C TYR A 85 -24.76 5.47 1.06
N VAL A 86 -24.02 4.70 0.26
CA VAL A 86 -23.51 5.18 -1.03
C VAL A 86 -24.64 5.41 -2.02
N LYS A 87 -25.57 4.45 -2.14
CA LYS A 87 -26.72 4.56 -3.04
C LYS A 87 -27.71 5.65 -2.63
N SER A 88 -27.83 5.94 -1.33
CA SER A 88 -28.74 6.97 -0.81
C SER A 88 -28.11 8.35 -0.62
N LEU A 89 -26.81 8.50 -0.88
CA LEU A 89 -26.05 9.73 -0.64
C LEU A 89 -26.68 10.97 -1.30
N SER A 90 -27.27 10.78 -2.49
CA SER A 90 -28.05 11.79 -3.24
C SER A 90 -27.36 13.15 -3.34
N VAL A 91 -26.04 13.13 -3.58
CA VAL A 91 -25.23 14.34 -3.73
C VAL A 91 -24.99 14.64 -5.20
N ARG A 92 -25.00 15.92 -5.58
CA ARG A 92 -24.59 16.35 -6.90
C ARG A 92 -23.07 16.31 -7.00
N VAL A 93 -22.55 15.49 -7.90
CA VAL A 93 -21.11 15.38 -8.13
C VAL A 93 -20.70 16.21 -9.34
N VAL A 94 -19.86 17.21 -9.13
CA VAL A 94 -19.24 18.00 -10.19
C VAL A 94 -17.81 17.50 -10.40
N ASP A 95 -17.59 16.77 -11.49
CA ASP A 95 -16.28 16.24 -11.87
C ASP A 95 -15.50 17.27 -12.69
N LEU A 96 -14.55 17.94 -12.03
CA LEU A 96 -13.61 18.89 -12.61
C LEU A 96 -12.17 18.40 -12.53
N ARG A 97 -11.97 17.08 -12.53
CA ARG A 97 -10.63 16.50 -12.64
C ARG A 97 -9.97 17.00 -13.92
N TRP A 98 -8.70 17.37 -13.81
CA TRP A 98 -7.89 17.91 -14.92
C TRP A 98 -8.40 19.22 -15.55
N ARG A 99 -9.34 19.93 -14.91
CA ARG A 99 -9.83 21.23 -15.37
C ARG A 99 -9.05 22.40 -14.75
N GLY A 100 -9.18 23.58 -15.35
CA GLY A 100 -8.59 24.81 -14.85
C GLY A 100 -9.40 25.46 -13.73
N GLU A 101 -8.80 26.45 -13.07
CA GLU A 101 -9.43 27.17 -11.96
C GLU A 101 -10.63 28.03 -12.42
N GLU A 102 -10.65 28.47 -13.69
CA GLU A 102 -11.80 29.21 -14.24
C GLU A 102 -13.06 28.33 -14.32
N GLU A 103 -12.94 27.06 -14.68
CA GLU A 103 -14.02 26.08 -14.60
C GLU A 103 -14.45 25.83 -13.16
N LEU A 104 -13.51 25.72 -12.22
CA LEU A 104 -13.82 25.59 -10.80
C LEU A 104 -14.62 26.79 -10.31
N ARG A 105 -14.18 28.01 -10.64
CA ARG A 105 -14.86 29.25 -10.26
C ARG A 105 -16.28 29.27 -10.80
N ARG A 106 -16.46 28.97 -12.08
CA ARG A 106 -17.80 28.91 -12.70
C ARG A 106 -18.71 27.87 -12.02
N ALA A 107 -18.19 26.69 -11.70
CA ALA A 107 -18.97 25.67 -11.01
C ALA A 107 -19.36 26.11 -9.59
N VAL A 108 -18.43 26.71 -8.84
CA VAL A 108 -18.69 27.21 -7.50
C VAL A 108 -19.75 28.30 -7.54
N GLU A 109 -19.65 29.29 -8.43
CA GLU A 109 -20.69 30.32 -8.58
C GLU A 109 -22.06 29.74 -8.97
N ALA A 110 -22.08 28.77 -9.89
CA ALA A 110 -23.33 28.18 -10.38
C ALA A 110 -24.07 27.35 -9.32
N PHE A 111 -23.34 26.69 -8.41
CA PHE A 111 -23.92 25.78 -7.43
C PHE A 111 -23.94 26.32 -6.00
N TYR A 112 -23.33 27.49 -5.75
CA TYR A 112 -23.33 28.12 -4.45
C TYR A 112 -24.74 28.52 -4.00
N LYS A 113 -25.24 27.82 -2.98
CA LYS A 113 -26.51 28.08 -2.32
C LYS A 113 -26.28 28.03 -0.81
N PRO A 114 -26.14 29.19 -0.15
CA PRO A 114 -26.12 29.23 1.31
C PRO A 114 -27.44 28.68 1.84
N THR A 115 -27.40 27.53 2.51
CA THR A 115 -28.57 26.94 3.16
C THR A 115 -28.13 26.27 4.46
N ALA A 116 -29.06 26.26 5.41
CA ALA A 116 -28.95 25.50 6.65
C ALA A 116 -29.90 24.28 6.65
N GLU A 117 -30.69 24.11 5.60
CA GLU A 117 -31.57 22.96 5.45
C GLU A 117 -30.73 21.71 5.20
N ALA A 118 -31.04 20.66 5.94
CA ALA A 118 -30.39 19.36 5.76
C ALA A 118 -30.77 18.80 4.39
N ALA A 119 -29.76 18.48 3.58
CA ALA A 119 -29.94 17.78 2.30
C ALA A 119 -30.24 16.29 2.53
N ARG A 120 -29.85 15.76 3.70
CA ARG A 120 -30.07 14.36 4.09
C ARG A 120 -30.19 14.22 5.61
N PRO A 121 -30.85 13.15 6.12
CA PRO A 121 -30.94 12.91 7.55
C PRO A 121 -29.57 12.55 8.13
N ARG A 122 -29.24 13.14 9.28
CA ARG A 122 -28.01 12.83 10.00
C ARG A 122 -28.01 11.38 10.48
N ARG A 123 -26.96 10.63 10.17
CA ARG A 123 -26.78 9.21 10.56
C ARG A 123 -25.32 8.91 10.80
N GLU A 124 -25.03 8.02 11.74
CA GLU A 124 -23.69 7.47 11.90
C GLU A 124 -23.43 6.44 10.80
N VAL A 125 -22.31 6.57 10.11
CA VAL A 125 -21.88 5.64 9.05
C VAL A 125 -20.82 4.70 9.62
N PRO A 126 -21.14 3.41 9.81
CA PRO A 126 -20.13 2.42 10.16
C PRO A 126 -19.22 2.18 8.95
N LEU A 127 -17.91 2.11 9.19
CA LEU A 127 -16.93 1.77 8.15
C LEU A 127 -16.42 0.37 8.39
N GLU A 128 -16.55 -0.50 7.39
CA GLU A 128 -15.98 -1.84 7.44
C GLU A 128 -14.45 -1.76 7.41
N ARG A 129 -13.80 -2.76 8.02
CA ARG A 129 -12.36 -2.93 7.88
C ARG A 129 -12.06 -3.44 6.47
N PRO A 130 -11.06 -2.89 5.77
CA PRO A 130 -10.69 -3.40 4.46
C PRO A 130 -10.22 -4.86 4.60
N ASN A 131 -10.87 -5.77 3.86
CA ASN A 131 -10.50 -7.19 3.80
C ASN A 131 -10.20 -7.64 2.36
N LYS A 132 -9.70 -6.72 1.52
CA LYS A 132 -9.37 -7.00 0.12
C LYS A 132 -7.88 -7.31 -0.01
N ARG A 133 -7.56 -8.33 -0.80
CA ARG A 133 -6.20 -8.79 -1.05
C ARG A 133 -5.75 -8.39 -2.45
N LEU A 134 -4.48 -7.99 -2.58
CA LEU A 134 -3.86 -7.70 -3.88
C LEU A 134 -3.63 -9.01 -4.63
N THR A 135 -4.21 -9.16 -5.83
CA THR A 135 -3.92 -10.29 -6.72
C THR A 135 -2.62 -10.06 -7.47
N CYS A 136 -1.49 -10.48 -6.89
CA CYS A 136 -0.23 -10.57 -7.60
C CYS A 136 -0.05 -11.99 -8.17
N TRP A 137 0.14 -12.11 -9.48
CA TRP A 137 0.25 -13.39 -10.20
C TRP A 137 1.69 -13.89 -10.37
N ALA A 138 2.68 -13.15 -9.88
CA ALA A 138 4.08 -13.58 -9.91
C ALA A 138 4.45 -14.32 -8.61
N PRO A 139 5.30 -15.37 -8.67
CA PRO A 139 5.82 -16.00 -7.48
C PRO A 139 6.52 -14.97 -6.59
N HIS A 140 6.08 -14.83 -5.35
CA HIS A 140 6.78 -13.97 -4.39
C HIS A 140 7.94 -14.74 -3.76
N VAL A 141 9.13 -14.12 -3.75
CA VAL A 141 10.33 -14.74 -3.19
C VAL A 141 10.37 -14.47 -1.69
N LEU A 142 10.27 -15.53 -0.89
CA LEU A 142 10.50 -15.48 0.54
C LEU A 142 11.82 -16.19 0.85
N TYR A 143 12.63 -15.56 1.69
CA TYR A 143 13.91 -16.12 2.13
C TYR A 143 14.04 -16.07 3.64
N ASP A 144 14.45 -17.21 4.18
CA ASP A 144 14.95 -17.37 5.55
C ASP A 144 15.74 -18.67 5.59
N ASP A 145 16.89 -18.68 6.25
CA ASP A 145 17.71 -19.88 6.40
C ASP A 145 17.16 -20.85 7.44
N ASP A 146 16.29 -20.36 8.32
CA ASP A 146 15.49 -21.14 9.26
C ASP A 146 14.16 -21.56 8.64
N LEU A 147 13.90 -22.87 8.67
CA LEU A 147 12.69 -23.45 8.06
C LEU A 147 11.41 -22.96 8.73
N GLU A 148 11.40 -22.82 10.05
CA GLU A 148 10.18 -22.43 10.76
C GLU A 148 9.89 -20.94 10.56
N ALA A 149 10.91 -20.09 10.55
CA ALA A 149 10.77 -18.68 10.17
C ALA A 149 10.25 -18.54 8.73
N LEU A 150 10.80 -19.30 7.78
CA LEU A 150 10.33 -19.31 6.39
C LEU A 150 8.87 -19.76 6.28
N ARG A 151 8.47 -20.77 7.07
CA ARG A 151 7.07 -21.23 7.17
C ARG A 151 6.13 -20.14 7.68
N VAL A 152 6.50 -19.50 8.79
CA VAL A 152 5.70 -18.41 9.39
C VAL A 152 5.52 -17.27 8.39
N LYS A 153 6.61 -16.85 7.72
CA LYS A 153 6.57 -15.83 6.66
C LYS A 153 5.66 -16.24 5.50
N ALA A 154 5.70 -17.51 5.08
CA ALA A 154 4.82 -18.02 4.02
C ALA A 154 3.34 -18.02 4.43
N ILE A 155 3.03 -18.43 5.66
CA ILE A 155 1.67 -18.40 6.21
C ILE A 155 1.16 -16.95 6.26
N ASP A 156 1.94 -16.03 6.81
CA ASP A 156 1.58 -14.62 6.91
C ASP A 156 1.29 -14.01 5.54
N TYR A 157 2.15 -14.33 4.56
CA TYR A 157 1.98 -13.88 3.18
C TYR A 157 0.68 -14.39 2.56
N ILE A 158 0.36 -15.69 2.73
CA ILE A 158 -0.88 -16.27 2.20
C ILE A 158 -2.12 -15.70 2.90
N LEU A 159 -2.06 -15.45 4.21
CA LEU A 159 -3.15 -14.81 4.95
C LEU A 159 -3.36 -13.34 4.55
N THR A 160 -2.31 -12.65 4.11
CA THR A 160 -2.39 -11.24 3.75
C THR A 160 -2.71 -11.04 2.26
N TYR A 161 -2.08 -11.81 1.38
CA TYR A 161 -2.10 -11.59 -0.08
C TYR A 161 -2.61 -12.79 -0.88
N GLY A 162 -2.89 -13.93 -0.25
CA GLY A 162 -3.35 -15.14 -0.95
C GLY A 162 -4.69 -14.94 -1.62
N ALA A 163 -4.88 -15.49 -2.81
CA ALA A 163 -6.17 -15.55 -3.48
C ALA A 163 -7.09 -16.58 -2.80
N GLU A 164 -8.39 -16.32 -2.83
CA GLU A 164 -9.37 -17.27 -2.33
C GLU A 164 -9.80 -18.26 -3.41
N SER A 165 -9.87 -19.54 -3.04
CA SER A 165 -10.61 -20.58 -3.75
C SER A 165 -11.79 -21.05 -2.90
N ARG A 166 -12.51 -22.09 -3.35
CA ARG A 166 -13.64 -22.69 -2.62
C ARG A 166 -13.22 -23.13 -1.21
N ASP A 167 -12.14 -23.88 -1.11
CA ASP A 167 -11.75 -24.59 0.13
C ASP A 167 -10.41 -24.13 0.73
N VAL A 168 -9.66 -23.30 0.01
CA VAL A 168 -8.30 -22.88 0.39
C VAL A 168 -8.08 -21.39 0.16
N LEU A 169 -7.12 -20.83 0.90
CA LEU A 169 -6.37 -19.63 0.52
C LEU A 169 -5.06 -20.07 -0.11
N TYR A 170 -4.65 -19.47 -1.22
CA TYR A 170 -3.44 -19.89 -1.92
C TYR A 170 -2.65 -18.72 -2.52
N SER A 171 -1.36 -18.95 -2.77
CA SER A 171 -0.49 -18.04 -3.49
C SER A 171 0.56 -18.82 -4.30
N HIS A 172 1.33 -18.12 -5.11
CA HIS A 172 2.52 -18.65 -5.77
C HIS A 172 3.74 -18.12 -5.02
N LEU A 173 4.53 -19.00 -4.42
CA LEU A 173 5.68 -18.61 -3.61
C LEU A 173 6.95 -19.28 -4.14
N ALA A 174 8.06 -18.56 -4.11
CA ALA A 174 9.40 -19.10 -4.23
C ALA A 174 10.04 -19.07 -2.83
N LEU A 175 10.01 -20.20 -2.14
CA LEU A 175 10.53 -20.37 -0.79
C LEU A 175 12.01 -20.75 -0.89
N GLN A 176 12.90 -19.84 -0.53
CA GLN A 176 14.34 -20.04 -0.58
C GLN A 176 14.88 -20.22 0.84
N ARG A 177 15.60 -21.32 1.08
CA ARG A 177 16.26 -21.59 2.36
C ARG A 177 17.76 -21.35 2.30
N ARG A 178 18.38 -21.53 1.13
CA ARG A 178 19.84 -21.49 0.98
C ARG A 178 20.28 -20.64 -0.20
N PRO A 179 21.56 -20.21 -0.22
CA PRO A 179 22.08 -19.29 -1.23
C PRO A 179 22.03 -19.74 -2.68
N GLY A 180 21.84 -21.02 -2.93
CA GLY A 180 21.67 -21.58 -4.26
C GLY A 180 21.61 -23.09 -4.20
N GLY A 181 21.29 -23.69 -5.34
CA GLY A 181 21.36 -25.14 -5.54
C GLY A 181 20.12 -25.69 -6.21
N LYS A 182 19.58 -26.80 -5.70
CA LYS A 182 18.52 -27.55 -6.36
C LYS A 182 17.17 -26.86 -6.16
N TYR A 183 16.34 -26.94 -7.19
CA TYR A 183 14.97 -26.42 -7.18
C TYR A 183 13.98 -27.58 -7.22
N LEU A 184 12.91 -27.47 -6.44
CA LEU A 184 11.73 -28.31 -6.55
C LEU A 184 10.53 -27.42 -6.88
N ALA A 185 9.62 -27.89 -7.73
CA ALA A 185 8.36 -27.20 -8.00
C ALA A 185 7.21 -28.16 -7.70
N ARG A 186 6.33 -27.80 -6.77
CA ARG A 186 5.16 -28.60 -6.38
C ARG A 186 4.19 -27.77 -5.54
N PRO A 187 2.93 -28.20 -5.40
CA PRO A 187 2.05 -27.67 -4.37
C PRO A 187 2.61 -27.92 -2.96
N CYS A 188 2.28 -27.04 -2.03
CA CYS A 188 2.68 -27.13 -0.63
C CYS A 188 1.56 -26.65 0.29
N ASP A 189 1.02 -27.56 1.11
CA ASP A 189 0.27 -27.16 2.30
C ASP A 189 1.27 -26.65 3.35
N VAL A 190 1.31 -25.34 3.55
CA VAL A 190 2.30 -24.72 4.45
C VAL A 190 2.02 -25.02 5.94
N LEU A 191 0.86 -25.60 6.26
CA LEU A 191 0.52 -26.03 7.61
C LEU A 191 0.75 -27.53 7.80
N GLU A 192 0.23 -28.37 6.93
CA GLU A 192 0.19 -29.82 7.16
C GLU A 192 1.35 -30.57 6.49
N ASP A 193 1.80 -30.12 5.30
CA ASP A 193 2.83 -30.80 4.49
C ASP A 193 4.23 -30.21 4.67
N TRP A 194 4.38 -29.18 5.51
CA TRP A 194 5.67 -28.51 5.74
C TRP A 194 6.75 -29.51 6.20
N PRO A 195 7.97 -29.49 5.62
CA PRO A 195 8.58 -28.45 4.79
C PRO A 195 8.46 -28.66 3.28
N CYS A 196 7.53 -29.51 2.82
CA CYS A 196 7.20 -29.67 1.39
C CYS A 196 8.40 -30.02 0.48
N GLY A 197 9.44 -30.65 1.04
CA GLY A 197 10.66 -31.02 0.33
C GLY A 197 11.84 -30.03 0.45
N LEU A 198 11.69 -28.89 1.14
CA LEU A 198 12.80 -27.94 1.44
C LEU A 198 13.91 -28.50 2.34
N GLU A 199 13.76 -29.74 2.81
CA GLU A 199 14.85 -30.49 3.46
C GLU A 199 15.89 -31.00 2.46
N GLU A 200 15.47 -31.26 1.23
CA GLU A 200 16.29 -31.89 0.18
C GLU A 200 16.73 -30.91 -0.91
N VAL A 201 16.10 -29.73 -0.97
CA VAL A 201 16.37 -28.69 -1.95
C VAL A 201 16.60 -27.33 -1.31
N ASP A 202 17.22 -26.42 -2.06
CA ASP A 202 17.58 -25.09 -1.59
C ASP A 202 16.47 -24.07 -1.85
N VAL A 203 15.63 -24.34 -2.86
CA VAL A 203 14.48 -23.53 -3.25
C VAL A 203 13.29 -24.39 -3.63
N LEU A 204 12.11 -24.05 -3.10
CA LEU A 204 10.83 -24.62 -3.48
C LEU A 204 9.98 -23.56 -4.19
N LEU A 205 9.63 -23.81 -5.45
CA LEU A 205 8.58 -23.09 -6.16
C LEU A 205 7.23 -23.73 -5.79
N ALA A 206 6.60 -23.17 -4.75
CA ALA A 206 5.35 -23.63 -4.22
C ALA A 206 4.19 -23.06 -5.06
N THR A 207 3.70 -23.85 -6.02
CA THR A 207 2.65 -23.45 -6.95
C THR A 207 1.53 -24.49 -7.01
N PRO A 208 0.45 -24.34 -6.21
CA PRO A 208 0.26 -23.31 -5.18
C PRO A 208 0.91 -23.65 -3.82
N ALA A 209 1.33 -22.62 -3.09
CA ALA A 209 1.40 -22.68 -1.62
C ALA A 209 0.00 -22.38 -1.08
N TYR A 210 -0.53 -23.17 -0.15
CA TYR A 210 -1.91 -23.00 0.29
C TYR A 210 -2.14 -23.34 1.77
N ILE A 211 -3.28 -22.84 2.25
CA ILE A 211 -3.84 -23.06 3.59
C ILE A 211 -5.31 -23.43 3.44
N HIS A 212 -5.75 -24.52 4.05
CA HIS A 212 -7.16 -24.87 4.10
C HIS A 212 -7.97 -23.86 4.91
N LYS A 213 -9.14 -23.45 4.39
CA LYS A 213 -10.04 -22.51 5.07
C LYS A 213 -10.53 -23.02 6.43
N SER A 214 -10.60 -24.34 6.62
CA SER A 214 -10.91 -24.98 7.90
C SER A 214 -9.81 -24.82 8.97
N ARG A 215 -8.63 -24.33 8.60
CA ARG A 215 -7.44 -24.23 9.48
C ARG A 215 -6.96 -22.78 9.66
N LEU A 216 -7.77 -21.79 9.27
CA LEU A 216 -7.37 -20.38 9.33
C LEU A 216 -7.05 -19.90 10.74
N GLU A 217 -7.80 -20.34 11.76
CA GLU A 217 -7.52 -19.97 13.15
C GLU A 217 -6.14 -20.48 13.60
N VAL A 218 -5.76 -21.69 13.17
CA VAL A 218 -4.43 -22.27 13.43
C VAL A 218 -3.35 -21.50 12.66
N ALA A 219 -3.63 -21.13 11.41
CA ALA A 219 -2.71 -20.32 10.61
C ALA A 219 -2.42 -18.96 11.29
N MET A 220 -3.47 -18.28 11.76
CA MET A 220 -3.34 -16.98 12.43
C MET A 220 -2.56 -17.07 13.74
N SER A 221 -2.75 -18.14 14.52
CA SER A 221 -2.00 -18.34 15.78
C SER A 221 -0.53 -18.70 15.58
N THR A 222 -0.13 -19.07 14.35
CA THR A 222 1.26 -19.37 13.98
C THR A 222 2.07 -18.09 13.69
N ILE A 223 1.40 -16.96 13.42
CA ILE A 223 2.05 -15.69 13.11
C ILE A 223 2.79 -15.14 14.33
N ARG A 224 4.09 -14.90 14.15
CA ARG A 224 5.01 -14.43 15.19
C ARG A 224 5.84 -13.28 14.64
N PRO A 225 5.57 -12.01 15.03
CA PRO A 225 6.28 -10.84 14.50
C PRO A 225 7.80 -10.91 14.68
N GLU A 226 8.28 -11.67 15.66
CA GLU A 226 9.69 -11.79 16.01
C GLU A 226 10.52 -12.41 14.88
N VAL A 227 9.91 -13.22 14.00
CA VAL A 227 10.64 -13.86 12.87
C VAL A 227 11.16 -12.84 11.86
N TYR A 228 10.57 -11.65 11.80
CA TYR A 228 11.00 -10.56 10.93
C TYR A 228 12.17 -9.74 11.51
N GLY A 229 12.51 -9.96 12.78
CA GLY A 229 13.68 -9.35 13.43
C GLY A 229 14.97 -10.14 13.23
N ARG A 230 14.93 -11.28 12.53
CA ARG A 230 16.09 -12.12 12.25
C ARG A 230 17.04 -11.42 11.29
N ASP A 231 18.33 -11.43 11.62
CA ASP A 231 19.39 -10.98 10.73
C ASP A 231 19.73 -12.11 9.76
N VAL A 232 19.09 -12.11 8.60
CA VAL A 232 19.28 -13.11 7.55
C VAL A 232 20.09 -12.47 6.44
N TYR A 233 21.21 -13.06 6.04
CA TYR A 233 22.13 -12.48 5.07
C TYR A 233 21.72 -12.77 3.61
N ASP A 234 21.83 -11.78 2.70
CA ASP A 234 21.46 -11.95 1.30
C ASP A 234 22.49 -12.87 0.63
N PRO A 235 22.07 -13.99 0.05
CA PRO A 235 22.99 -14.89 -0.64
C PRO A 235 23.68 -14.25 -1.84
N ARG A 236 23.13 -13.17 -2.38
CA ARG A 236 23.68 -12.40 -3.49
C ARG A 236 24.79 -11.46 -3.02
N GLY A 237 25.02 -11.35 -1.71
CA GLY A 237 26.05 -10.51 -1.11
C GLY A 237 25.52 -9.17 -0.60
N ASN A 238 26.42 -8.39 -0.02
CA ASN A 238 26.09 -7.13 0.65
C ASN A 238 26.53 -5.92 -0.14
N PHE A 239 25.82 -4.83 0.14
CA PHE A 239 26.13 -3.52 -0.39
C PHE A 239 26.73 -2.61 0.68
N VAL A 240 27.79 -1.90 0.31
CA VAL A 240 28.45 -0.90 1.15
C VAL A 240 28.40 0.45 0.46
N LEU A 241 27.92 1.46 1.16
CA LEU A 241 27.84 2.82 0.66
C LEU A 241 29.11 3.61 1.00
N THR A 242 29.61 4.35 0.01
CA THR A 242 30.74 5.27 0.17
C THR A 242 30.33 6.69 -0.25
N ASP A 243 31.28 7.63 -0.27
CA ASP A 243 31.02 9.03 -0.63
C ASP A 243 30.49 9.20 -2.06
N SER A 244 30.90 8.35 -3.00
CA SER A 244 30.51 8.48 -4.41
C SER A 244 30.02 7.18 -5.05
N SER A 245 30.16 6.05 -4.35
CA SER A 245 29.97 4.73 -4.94
C SER A 245 29.21 3.77 -4.02
N LEU A 246 28.48 2.86 -4.66
CA LEU A 246 27.88 1.67 -4.08
C LEU A 246 28.77 0.47 -4.41
N TYR A 247 29.33 -0.16 -3.39
CA TYR A 247 30.16 -1.35 -3.54
C TYR A 247 29.32 -2.59 -3.28
N HIS A 248 29.39 -3.55 -4.19
CA HIS A 248 28.73 -4.85 -4.04
C HIS A 248 29.79 -5.89 -3.71
N TYR A 249 29.69 -6.50 -2.54
CA TYR A 249 30.55 -7.58 -2.08
C TYR A 249 29.80 -8.89 -2.13
N SER A 250 30.47 -9.97 -2.51
CA SER A 250 29.97 -11.33 -2.33
C SER A 250 29.76 -11.64 -0.84
N PRO A 251 29.04 -12.72 -0.48
CA PRO A 251 28.92 -13.18 0.89
C PRO A 251 30.26 -13.48 1.59
N ARG A 252 31.35 -13.66 0.82
CA ARG A 252 32.71 -13.88 1.34
C ARG A 252 33.55 -12.59 1.45
N GLY A 253 32.94 -11.43 1.22
CA GLY A 253 33.64 -10.13 1.28
C GLY A 253 34.50 -9.82 0.04
N VAL A 254 34.37 -10.58 -1.05
CA VAL A 254 35.03 -10.24 -2.33
C VAL A 254 34.27 -9.12 -3.02
N LEU A 255 34.94 -8.00 -3.34
CA LEU A 255 34.34 -6.90 -4.11
C LEU A 255 34.01 -7.39 -5.52
N LEU A 256 32.73 -7.48 -5.84
CA LEU A 256 32.23 -7.89 -7.14
C LEU A 256 32.11 -6.71 -8.09
N ARG A 257 31.58 -5.57 -7.60
CA ARG A 257 31.28 -4.40 -8.42
C ARG A 257 31.39 -3.10 -7.62
N GLN A 258 31.75 -2.04 -8.32
CA GLN A 258 31.64 -0.65 -7.88
C GLN A 258 30.71 0.09 -8.84
N ILE A 259 29.71 0.76 -8.29
CA ILE A 259 28.65 1.41 -9.06
C ILE A 259 28.57 2.87 -8.60
N GLU A 260 28.41 3.81 -9.54
CA GLU A 260 28.17 5.21 -9.20
C GLU A 260 26.89 5.36 -8.35
N LEU A 261 26.98 6.14 -7.29
CA LEU A 261 25.92 6.25 -6.31
C LEU A 261 24.83 7.27 -6.72
N THR A 262 23.90 6.81 -7.56
CA THR A 262 22.74 7.57 -8.03
C THR A 262 21.42 6.92 -7.59
N ASP A 263 20.33 7.70 -7.55
CA ASP A 263 18.99 7.18 -7.22
C ASP A 263 18.56 6.04 -8.14
N ILE A 264 18.89 6.15 -9.43
CA ILE A 264 18.55 5.14 -10.45
C ILE A 264 19.34 3.85 -10.19
N ASN A 265 20.65 3.95 -9.95
CA ASN A 265 21.48 2.78 -9.68
C ASN A 265 21.06 2.10 -8.37
N MET A 266 20.76 2.87 -7.32
CA MET A 266 20.27 2.34 -6.05
C MET A 266 18.98 1.53 -6.23
N ARG A 267 17.98 2.07 -6.93
CA ARG A 267 16.73 1.36 -7.21
C ARG A 267 16.98 0.09 -8.04
N ARG A 268 17.83 0.19 -9.06
CA ARG A 268 18.18 -0.94 -9.91
C ARG A 268 18.86 -2.08 -9.13
N GLU A 269 19.77 -1.75 -8.21
CA GLU A 269 20.43 -2.77 -7.39
C GLU A 269 19.51 -3.33 -6.31
N ALA A 270 18.68 -2.50 -5.67
CA ALA A 270 17.69 -2.95 -4.68
C ALA A 270 16.69 -3.97 -5.27
N GLN A 271 16.28 -3.81 -6.54
CA GLN A 271 15.41 -4.76 -7.22
C GLN A 271 16.01 -6.16 -7.39
N LYS A 272 17.33 -6.30 -7.27
CA LYS A 272 18.05 -7.57 -7.40
C LYS A 272 18.30 -8.22 -6.05
N LEU A 273 17.96 -7.57 -4.94
CA LEU A 273 18.11 -8.09 -3.59
C LEU A 273 16.85 -8.82 -3.14
N LEU A 274 16.97 -9.58 -2.08
CA LEU A 274 15.81 -10.03 -1.32
C LEU A 274 15.15 -8.83 -0.62
N PRO A 275 13.83 -8.87 -0.36
CA PRO A 275 13.08 -7.71 0.15
C PRO A 275 13.74 -7.03 1.36
N ASP A 276 14.11 -7.78 2.40
CA ASP A 276 14.69 -7.22 3.63
C ASP A 276 16.01 -6.46 3.36
N HIS A 277 16.83 -6.95 2.43
CA HIS A 277 18.07 -6.30 2.03
C HIS A 277 17.85 -5.10 1.12
N ALA A 278 16.83 -5.15 0.26
CA ALA A 278 16.41 -4.01 -0.52
C ALA A 278 15.95 -2.86 0.40
N PHE A 279 15.21 -3.18 1.47
CA PHE A 279 14.81 -2.23 2.50
C PHE A 279 16.01 -1.70 3.28
N TYR A 280 16.89 -2.57 3.78
CA TYR A 280 18.11 -2.18 4.48
C TYR A 280 18.96 -1.24 3.62
N LEU A 281 19.22 -1.61 2.36
CA LEU A 281 19.98 -0.78 1.43
C LEU A 281 19.30 0.59 1.21
N GLY A 282 17.97 0.62 1.12
CA GLY A 282 17.20 1.85 1.06
C GLY A 282 17.34 2.73 2.30
N GLN A 283 17.30 2.12 3.49
CA GLN A 283 17.48 2.81 4.77
C GLN A 283 18.88 3.41 4.91
N GLU A 284 19.93 2.62 4.64
CA GLU A 284 21.31 3.09 4.67
C GLU A 284 21.52 4.25 3.68
N TYR A 285 20.92 4.16 2.49
CA TYR A 285 21.00 5.23 1.50
C TYR A 285 20.27 6.51 1.92
N ALA A 286 19.09 6.38 2.54
CA ALA A 286 18.37 7.51 3.10
C ALA A 286 19.14 8.15 4.27
N ALA A 287 19.66 7.34 5.20
CA ALA A 287 20.48 7.78 6.31
C ALA A 287 21.72 8.53 5.81
N ARG A 288 22.40 8.00 4.78
CA ARG A 288 23.52 8.69 4.12
C ARG A 288 23.13 10.05 3.57
N LYS A 289 21.99 10.17 2.88
CA LYS A 289 21.51 11.46 2.35
C LYS A 289 21.26 12.50 3.45
N ILE A 290 20.77 12.05 4.60
CA ILE A 290 20.45 12.91 5.74
C ILE A 290 21.72 13.31 6.51
N LEU A 291 22.55 12.33 6.86
CA LEU A 291 23.70 12.49 7.75
C LEU A 291 24.97 12.95 7.03
N ARG A 292 25.06 12.76 5.70
CA ARG A 292 26.17 13.21 4.84
C ARG A 292 27.54 12.77 5.39
N ASP A 293 28.38 13.72 5.77
CA ASP A 293 29.73 13.53 6.31
C ASP A 293 29.75 12.78 7.66
N LYS A 294 28.62 12.76 8.39
CA LYS A 294 28.47 12.04 9.65
C LYS A 294 27.97 10.61 9.47
N TYR A 295 27.63 10.22 8.24
CA TYR A 295 27.13 8.88 7.97
C TYR A 295 28.23 7.85 8.20
N VAL A 296 27.92 6.87 9.04
CA VAL A 296 28.68 5.63 9.14
C VAL A 296 27.67 4.50 9.04
N GLN A 297 27.86 3.64 8.04
CA GLN A 297 27.00 2.50 7.79
C GLN A 297 26.82 1.67 9.08
N ASP A 298 25.59 1.20 9.29
CA ASP A 298 25.12 0.45 10.47
C ASP A 298 25.16 1.20 11.80
N ARG A 299 25.99 2.23 11.97
CA ARG A 299 26.17 2.92 13.26
C ARG A 299 25.14 4.00 13.53
N TRP A 300 24.49 4.54 12.50
CA TRP A 300 23.48 5.58 12.67
C TRP A 300 22.24 5.08 13.43
N LYS A 301 21.99 3.77 13.44
CA LYS A 301 20.89 3.14 14.19
C LYS A 301 21.07 3.21 15.71
N LEU A 302 22.29 3.46 16.18
CA LEU A 302 22.63 3.58 17.61
C LEU A 302 22.61 5.04 18.11
N GLN A 303 22.33 5.99 17.21
CA GLN A 303 22.35 7.43 17.50
C GLN A 303 20.93 8.03 17.62
N LEU A 304 19.90 7.19 17.48
CA LEU A 304 18.49 7.48 17.70
C LEU A 304 18.01 6.70 18.93
#